data_AF-A0AAJ2Q1A0-F1
#
_entry.id   AF-A0AAJ2Q1A0-F1
#
_cell.length_a   1.000
_cell.length_b   1.000
_cell.length_c   1.000
_cell.angle_alpha   90.00
_cell.angle_beta   90.00
_cell.angle_gamma   90.00
#
_symmetry.space_group_name_H-M   'P 1'
#
loop_
_entity.id
_entity.type
_entity.pdbx_description
1 polymer ?
#
loop_
_entity_poly.entity_id
_entity_poly.type
_entity_poly.pdbx_seq_one_letter_code
_entity_poly.pdbx_strand_id
1 'polypeptide(L)'
;MAGGEEAGAQAARARALAVLRVRSRALAVAVLPAAVAVVLLVGGSTGRLTGPGWSLASRVVSGLAVVVLLAAAGIALVVARSRPAMSPTVPVTETSAPDLYRLVRDLADRLDVPAPSAIALTPDCDSWLEDRTHPSH
;
A
#
# COMPACT_ATOMS: atom_id res chain seq x y z
N MET A 1 -31.15 -8.31 -3.58
CA MET A 1 -30.09 -7.74 -2.72
C MET A 1 -28.68 -8.00 -3.30
N ALA A 2 -28.45 -9.09 -4.05
CA ALA A 2 -27.16 -9.43 -4.69
C ALA A 2 -26.51 -8.34 -5.58
N GLY A 3 -27.29 -7.46 -6.21
CA GLY A 3 -26.74 -6.41 -7.09
C GLY A 3 -25.92 -5.32 -6.38
N GLY A 4 -26.09 -5.14 -5.07
CA GLY A 4 -25.32 -4.16 -4.29
C GLY A 4 -23.91 -4.63 -3.94
N GLU A 5 -23.76 -5.91 -3.62
CA GLU A 5 -22.48 -6.53 -3.24
C GLU A 5 -21.53 -6.62 -4.44
N GLU A 6 -22.07 -7.01 -5.60
CA GLU A 6 -21.31 -7.03 -6.86
C GLU A 6 -20.80 -5.62 -7.22
N ALA A 7 -21.67 -4.62 -7.17
CA ALA A 7 -21.33 -3.21 -7.43
C ALA A 7 -20.24 -2.68 -6.48
N GLY A 8 -20.29 -3.06 -5.20
CA GLY A 8 -19.26 -2.74 -4.20
C GLY A 8 -17.91 -3.36 -4.55
N ALA A 9 -17.89 -4.65 -4.91
CA ALA A 9 -16.67 -5.35 -5.30
C ALA A 9 -16.02 -4.75 -6.57
N GLN A 10 -16.84 -4.33 -7.56
CA GLN A 10 -16.33 -3.70 -8.78
C GLN A 10 -15.79 -2.29 -8.50
N ALA A 11 -16.44 -1.52 -7.62
CA ALA A 11 -15.94 -0.22 -7.18
C ALA A 11 -14.61 -0.34 -6.41
N ALA A 12 -14.48 -1.34 -5.53
CA ALA A 12 -13.23 -1.63 -4.82
C ALA A 12 -12.09 -2.00 -5.79
N ARG A 13 -12.38 -2.88 -6.77
CA ARG A 13 -11.41 -3.26 -7.80
C ARG A 13 -11.00 -2.09 -8.68
N ALA A 14 -11.93 -1.21 -9.05
CA ALA A 14 -11.63 0.00 -9.82
C ALA A 14 -10.70 0.95 -9.06
N ARG A 15 -10.94 1.16 -7.76
CA ARG A 15 -10.08 1.96 -6.89
C ARG A 15 -8.69 1.34 -6.72
N ALA A 16 -8.61 0.02 -6.51
CA ALA A 16 -7.33 -0.69 -6.40
C ALA A 16 -6.49 -0.55 -7.68
N LEU A 17 -7.11 -0.73 -8.85
CA LEU A 17 -6.43 -0.52 -10.13
C LEU A 17 -6.03 0.94 -10.35
N ALA A 18 -6.82 1.90 -9.88
CA ALA A 18 -6.45 3.31 -9.92
C ALA A 18 -5.19 3.59 -9.09
N VAL A 19 -5.11 3.04 -7.87
CA VAL A 19 -3.90 3.16 -7.02
C VAL A 19 -2.69 2.54 -7.69
N LEU A 20 -2.82 1.35 -8.28
CA LEU A 20 -1.72 0.71 -9.01
C LEU A 20 -1.26 1.54 -10.21
N ARG A 21 -2.19 2.17 -10.95
CA ARG A 21 -1.86 3.06 -12.07
C ARG A 21 -1.17 4.34 -11.63
N VAL A 22 -1.59 4.92 -10.51
CA VAL A 22 -0.92 6.10 -9.94
C VAL A 22 0.49 5.74 -9.50
N ARG A 23 0.67 4.59 -8.83
CA ARG A 23 1.99 4.10 -8.42
C ARG A 23 2.90 3.85 -9.64
N SER A 24 2.40 3.18 -10.67
CA SER A 24 3.20 2.90 -11.87
C SER A 24 3.54 4.17 -12.65
N ARG A 25 2.62 5.13 -12.74
CA ARG A 25 2.90 6.46 -13.33
C ARG A 25 3.92 7.25 -12.52
N ALA A 26 3.82 7.24 -11.20
CA ALA A 26 4.80 7.89 -10.34
C ALA A 26 6.20 7.30 -10.54
N LEU A 27 6.30 5.97 -10.63
CA LEU A 27 7.54 5.28 -10.97
C LEU A 27 8.07 5.67 -12.36
N ALA A 28 7.20 5.70 -13.37
CA ALA A 28 7.59 6.10 -14.72
C ALA A 28 8.09 7.55 -14.78
N VAL A 29 7.41 8.49 -14.11
CA VAL A 29 7.83 9.89 -14.00
C VAL A 29 9.16 10.03 -13.27
N ALA A 30 9.42 9.20 -12.26
CA ALA A 30 10.69 9.18 -11.55
C ALA A 30 11.85 8.62 -12.41
N VAL A 31 11.60 7.58 -13.22
CA VAL A 31 12.64 6.87 -13.98
C VAL A 31 12.95 7.56 -15.33
N LEU A 32 11.97 8.20 -15.96
CA LEU A 32 12.12 8.89 -17.26
C LEU A 32 13.31 9.86 -17.33
N PRO A 33 13.51 10.81 -16.38
CA PRO A 33 14.62 11.75 -16.45
C PRO A 33 15.98 11.08 -16.23
N ALA A 34 16.05 9.98 -15.48
CA ALA A 34 17.27 9.19 -15.35
C ALA A 34 17.65 8.51 -16.67
N ALA A 35 16.67 7.96 -17.39
CA ALA A 35 16.88 7.38 -18.73
C ALA A 35 17.34 8.45 -19.74
N VAL A 36 16.73 9.64 -19.73
CA VAL A 36 17.14 10.77 -20.59
C VAL A 36 18.57 11.22 -20.28
N ALA A 37 18.95 11.28 -19.00
CA ALA A 37 20.31 11.63 -18.60
C ALA A 37 21.34 10.60 -19.11
N VAL A 38 21.04 9.30 -19.02
CA VAL A 38 21.92 8.24 -19.57
C VAL A 38 22.08 8.38 -21.09
N VAL A 39 20.99 8.60 -21.82
CA VAL A 39 21.03 8.78 -23.28
C VAL A 39 21.89 9.98 -23.68
N LEU A 40 21.76 11.11 -22.97
CA LEU A 40 22.55 12.31 -23.23
C LEU A 40 24.04 12.12 -22.89
N LEU A 41 24.34 11.41 -21.81
CA LEU A 41 25.71 11.14 -21.36
C LEU A 41 26.43 10.17 -22.29
N VAL A 42 25.74 9.12 -22.75
CA VAL A 42 26.25 8.17 -23.75
C VAL A 42 26.40 8.85 -25.12
N GLY A 43 25.42 9.64 -25.56
CA GLY A 43 25.47 10.37 -26.82
C GLY A 43 26.62 11.38 -26.91
N GLY A 44 26.99 12.00 -25.79
CA GLY A 44 28.19 12.84 -25.68
C GLY A 44 29.49 12.04 -25.78
N SER A 45 29.54 10.83 -25.21
CA SER A 45 30.73 9.95 -25.27
C SER A 45 31.01 9.37 -26.66
N THR A 46 29.99 9.26 -27.52
CA THR A 46 30.14 8.76 -28.90
C THR A 46 30.73 9.80 -29.86
N GLY A 47 31.04 11.03 -29.39
CA GLY A 47 31.71 12.05 -30.19
C GLY A 47 30.87 12.65 -31.33
N ARG A 48 29.57 12.36 -31.39
CA ARG A 48 28.67 12.87 -32.45
C ARG A 48 28.13 14.30 -32.20
N LEU A 49 28.26 14.82 -30.98
CA LEU A 49 27.67 16.09 -30.54
C LEU A 49 28.69 16.90 -29.72
N THR A 50 29.59 17.62 -30.39
CA THR A 50 30.66 18.39 -29.74
C THR A 50 30.51 19.89 -30.01
N GLY A 51 30.35 20.68 -28.95
CA GLY A 51 30.34 22.15 -28.97
C GLY A 51 30.24 22.76 -27.55
N PRO A 52 30.69 24.02 -27.32
CA PRO A 52 30.74 24.62 -25.96
C PRO A 52 29.40 24.61 -25.21
N GLY A 53 28.29 24.85 -25.92
CA GLY A 53 26.93 24.83 -25.38
C GLY A 53 26.42 23.43 -24.98
N TRP A 54 26.99 22.37 -25.58
CA TRP A 54 26.62 20.98 -25.27
C TRP A 54 27.06 20.57 -23.86
N SER A 55 28.23 21.05 -23.42
CA SER A 55 28.73 20.74 -22.06
C SER A 55 27.85 21.38 -20.97
N LEU A 56 27.37 22.60 -21.21
CA LEU A 56 26.51 23.32 -20.26
C LEU A 56 25.12 22.67 -20.21
N ALA A 57 24.54 22.35 -21.36
CA ALA A 57 23.25 21.64 -21.45
C ALA A 57 23.32 20.27 -20.76
N SER A 58 24.38 19.50 -21.01
CA SER A 58 24.60 18.18 -20.36
C SER A 58 24.70 18.31 -18.84
N ARG A 59 25.38 19.36 -18.34
CA ARG A 59 25.55 19.60 -16.90
C ARG A 59 24.23 20.02 -16.23
N VAL A 60 23.45 20.89 -16.88
CA VAL A 60 22.12 21.30 -16.41
C VAL A 60 21.16 20.10 -16.35
N VAL A 61 21.10 19.29 -17.42
CA VAL A 61 20.21 18.12 -17.45
C VAL A 61 20.66 17.05 -16.44
N SER A 62 21.96 16.85 -16.26
CA SER A 62 22.48 15.95 -15.21
C SER A 62 22.08 16.43 -13.80
N GLY A 63 22.19 17.74 -13.53
CA GLY A 63 21.75 18.31 -12.26
C GLY A 63 20.25 18.12 -12.02
N LEU A 64 19.42 18.37 -13.04
CA LEU A 64 17.98 18.14 -12.97
C LEU A 64 17.65 16.66 -12.70
N ALA A 65 18.36 15.73 -13.35
CA ALA A 65 18.17 14.30 -13.15
C ALA A 65 18.50 13.87 -11.71
N VAL A 66 19.58 14.40 -11.12
CA VAL A 66 19.92 14.16 -9.70
C VAL A 66 18.83 14.68 -8.77
N VAL A 67 18.28 15.87 -9.02
CA VAL A 67 17.19 16.43 -8.21
C VAL A 67 15.94 15.55 -8.26
N VAL A 68 15.56 15.05 -9.44
CA VAL A 68 14.41 14.15 -9.57
C VAL A 68 14.65 12.82 -8.85
N LEU A 69 15.85 12.25 -8.98
CA LEU A 69 16.21 11.00 -8.28
C LEU A 69 16.18 11.17 -6.76
N LEU A 70 16.67 12.30 -6.24
CA LEU A 70 16.62 12.61 -4.80
C LEU A 70 15.18 12.78 -4.31
N ALA A 71 14.33 13.46 -5.07
CA ALA A 71 12.91 13.59 -4.75
C ALA A 71 12.20 12.22 -4.73
N ALA A 72 12.46 11.37 -5.73
CA ALA A 72 11.92 10.02 -5.80
C ALA A 72 12.40 9.14 -4.64
N ALA A 73 13.68 9.21 -4.29
CA ALA A 73 14.24 8.51 -3.13
C ALA A 73 13.61 8.99 -1.82
N GLY A 74 13.38 10.30 -1.67
CA GLY A 74 12.67 10.87 -0.52
C GLY A 74 11.25 10.32 -0.39
N ILE A 75 10.49 10.29 -1.47
CA ILE A 75 9.14 9.73 -1.49
C ILE A 75 9.17 8.23 -1.15
N ALA A 76 10.07 7.47 -1.76
CA ALA A 76 10.23 6.05 -1.48
C ALA A 76 10.56 5.78 0.00
N LEU A 77 11.40 6.64 0.61
CA LEU A 77 11.73 6.56 2.02
C LEU A 77 10.51 6.85 2.92
N VAL A 78 9.71 7.87 2.59
CA VAL A 78 8.46 8.18 3.31
C VAL A 78 7.49 7.00 3.24
N VAL A 79 7.32 6.42 2.05
CA VAL A 79 6.48 5.23 1.86
C VAL A 79 7.01 4.04 2.63
N ALA A 80 8.32 3.76 2.59
CA ALA A 80 8.94 2.67 3.34
C ALA A 80 8.84 2.87 4.87
N ARG A 81 8.81 4.12 5.32
CA ARG A 81 8.59 4.49 6.74
C ARG A 81 7.12 4.50 7.14
N SER A 82 6.21 4.47 6.18
CA SER A 82 4.78 4.44 6.47
C SER A 82 4.46 3.11 7.14
N ARG A 83 4.17 3.14 8.45
CA ARG A 83 3.69 1.95 9.14
C ARG A 83 2.24 1.70 8.69
N PRO A 84 1.90 0.50 8.20
CA PRO A 84 0.52 0.15 7.92
C PRO A 84 -0.32 0.38 9.18
N ALA A 85 -1.53 0.90 9.02
CA ALA A 85 -2.50 0.93 10.11
C ALA A 85 -2.83 -0.53 10.44
N MET A 86 -2.25 -1.04 11.53
CA MET A 86 -2.57 -2.37 12.06
C MET A 86 -3.89 -2.23 12.81
N SER A 87 -4.93 -2.93 12.36
CA SER A 87 -6.15 -3.09 13.17
C SER A 87 -5.74 -3.72 14.50
N PRO A 88 -6.14 -3.15 15.65
CA PRO A 88 -5.69 -3.63 16.94
C PRO A 88 -6.25 -5.03 17.18
N THR A 89 -5.39 -6.04 17.08
CA THR A 89 -5.72 -7.41 17.53
C THR A 89 -5.51 -7.46 19.03
N VAL A 90 -6.60 -7.46 19.78
CA VAL A 90 -6.61 -7.46 21.24
C VAL A 90 -6.67 -8.91 21.73
N PRO A 91 -5.63 -9.45 22.39
CA PRO A 91 -5.69 -10.79 22.95
C PRO A 91 -6.69 -10.85 24.10
N VAL A 92 -7.49 -11.90 24.15
CA VAL A 92 -8.45 -12.15 25.23
C VAL A 92 -7.96 -13.34 26.04
N THR A 93 -7.67 -13.11 27.32
CA THR A 93 -7.27 -14.20 28.23
C THR A 93 -8.46 -15.05 28.61
N GLU A 94 -8.24 -16.35 28.85
CA GLU A 94 -9.31 -17.25 29.31
C GLU A 94 -9.92 -16.80 30.64
N THR A 95 -9.11 -16.24 31.54
CA THR A 95 -9.57 -15.67 32.81
C THR A 95 -10.50 -14.47 32.61
N SER A 96 -10.27 -13.63 31.60
CA SER A 96 -11.11 -12.46 31.33
C SER A 96 -12.43 -12.80 30.63
N ALA A 97 -12.52 -13.95 29.94
CA ALA A 97 -13.71 -14.32 29.18
C ALA A 97 -13.92 -15.85 29.13
N PRO A 98 -14.18 -16.50 30.28
CA PRO A 98 -14.27 -17.96 30.36
C PRO A 98 -15.42 -18.53 29.52
N ASP A 99 -16.55 -17.83 29.46
CA ASP A 99 -17.73 -18.27 28.70
C ASP A 99 -17.51 -18.21 27.19
N LEU A 100 -16.77 -17.20 26.72
CA LEU A 100 -16.37 -17.11 25.31
C LEU A 100 -15.50 -18.29 24.91
N TYR A 101 -14.51 -18.65 25.75
CA TYR A 101 -13.68 -19.84 25.52
C TYR A 101 -14.50 -21.12 25.53
N ARG A 102 -15.51 -21.25 26.41
CA ARG A 102 -16.44 -22.39 26.40
C ARG A 102 -17.27 -22.46 25.13
N LEU A 103 -17.87 -21.34 24.71
CA LEU A 103 -18.67 -21.26 23.49
C LEU A 103 -17.86 -21.64 22.25
N VAL A 104 -16.64 -21.11 22.13
CA VAL A 104 -15.76 -21.43 20.99
C VAL A 104 -15.33 -22.89 20.98
N ARG A 105 -15.07 -23.49 22.15
CA ARG A 105 -14.77 -24.92 22.28
C ARG A 105 -15.96 -25.80 21.90
N ASP A 106 -17.15 -25.52 22.43
CA ASP A 106 -18.38 -26.25 22.07
C ASP A 106 -18.69 -26.12 20.56
N LEU A 107 -18.43 -24.95 19.97
CA LEU A 107 -18.56 -24.77 18.53
C LEU A 107 -17.53 -25.59 17.75
N ALA A 108 -16.27 -25.61 18.19
CA ALA A 108 -15.23 -26.42 17.56
C ALA A 108 -15.56 -27.91 17.59
N ASP A 109 -16.05 -28.39 18.75
CA ASP A 109 -16.49 -29.78 18.93
C ASP A 109 -17.65 -30.13 17.99
N ARG A 110 -18.65 -29.24 17.84
CA ARG A 110 -19.78 -29.45 16.92
C ARG A 110 -19.38 -29.46 15.45
N LEU A 111 -18.34 -28.72 15.10
CA LEU A 111 -17.81 -28.64 13.74
C LEU A 111 -16.74 -29.72 13.46
N ASP A 112 -16.40 -30.55 14.44
CA ASP A 112 -15.36 -31.58 14.37
C ASP A 112 -13.98 -31.02 13.96
N VAL A 113 -13.63 -29.85 14.51
CA VAL A 113 -12.34 -29.17 14.28
C VAL A 113 -11.57 -29.00 15.58
N PRO A 114 -10.22 -28.98 15.55
CA PRO A 114 -9.42 -28.79 16.75
C PRO A 114 -9.70 -27.42 17.40
N ALA A 115 -9.89 -27.41 18.72
CA ALA A 115 -10.11 -26.19 19.48
C ALA A 115 -8.91 -25.23 19.39
N PRO A 116 -9.15 -23.92 19.27
CA PRO A 116 -8.08 -22.92 19.21
C PRO A 116 -7.36 -22.76 20.55
N SER A 117 -6.05 -22.50 20.50
CA SER A 117 -5.20 -22.32 21.69
C SER A 117 -5.29 -20.94 22.32
N ALA A 118 -5.82 -19.94 21.60
CA ALA A 118 -6.00 -18.58 22.09
C ALA A 118 -7.08 -17.87 21.27
N ILE A 119 -7.72 -16.87 21.87
CA ILE A 119 -8.71 -16.01 21.21
C ILE A 119 -8.20 -14.57 21.21
N ALA A 120 -8.32 -13.90 20.08
CA ALA A 120 -8.05 -12.47 19.95
C ALA A 120 -9.17 -11.80 19.18
N LEU A 121 -9.54 -10.59 19.61
CA LEU A 121 -10.57 -9.78 18.97
C LEU A 121 -9.90 -8.80 18.02
N THR A 122 -10.35 -8.81 16.77
CA THR A 122 -10.01 -7.79 15.79
C THR A 122 -11.30 -7.05 15.46
N PRO A 123 -11.43 -5.75 15.78
CA PRO A 123 -12.62 -5.00 15.42
C PRO A 123 -12.74 -4.96 13.89
N ASP A 124 -13.87 -5.42 13.37
CA ASP A 124 -14.14 -5.34 11.95
C ASP A 124 -14.52 -3.89 11.61
N CYS A 125 -13.88 -3.33 10.58
CA CYS A 125 -14.11 -1.94 10.20
C CYS A 125 -15.43 -1.78 9.42
N ASP A 126 -15.93 -2.85 8.82
CA ASP A 126 -17.19 -2.84 8.06
C ASP A 126 -18.42 -2.86 8.97
N SER A 127 -18.30 -3.45 10.18
CA SER A 127 -19.42 -3.52 11.14
C SER A 127 -19.94 -2.16 11.60
N TRP A 128 -19.14 -1.09 11.44
CA TRP A 128 -19.55 0.29 11.69
C TRP A 128 -20.31 0.92 10.51
N LEU A 129 -20.09 0.46 9.28
CA LEU A 129 -20.93 0.82 8.12
C LEU A 129 -22.28 0.11 8.15
N GLU A 130 -22.36 -1.04 8.83
CA GLU A 130 -23.62 -1.73 9.12
C GLU A 130 -24.36 -1.19 10.35
N ASP A 131 -24.01 0.00 10.89
CA ASP A 131 -24.63 0.56 12.09
C ASP A 131 -26.17 0.57 12.02
N ARG A 132 -26.77 -0.42 12.68
CA ARG A 132 -28.20 -0.51 12.95
C ARG A 132 -28.43 0.03 14.35
N THR A 133 -28.50 1.35 14.50
CA THR A 133 -29.33 2.04 15.52
C THR A 133 -29.46 1.32 16.88
N HIS A 134 -28.36 0.91 17.53
CA HIS A 134 -28.43 0.27 18.84
C HIS A 134 -28.05 1.28 19.93
N PRO A 135 -28.93 1.54 20.92
CA PRO A 135 -28.53 2.25 22.12
C PRO A 135 -27.55 1.37 22.89
N SER A 136 -26.36 1.90 23.17
CA SER A 136 -25.45 1.33 24.17
C SER A 136 -26.08 1.51 25.55
N HIS A 137 -26.54 0.41 26.15
CA HIS A 137 -26.96 0.36 27.55
C HIS A 137 -25.75 0.39 28.49
#